data_AF-A0A7S4D9M2-F1
#
_entry.id   AF-A0A7S4D9M2-F1
#
_cell.length_a   1.000
_cell.length_b   1.000
_cell.length_c   1.000
_cell.angle_alpha   90.00
_cell.angle_beta   90.00
_cell.angle_gamma   90.00
#
_symmetry.space_group_name_H-M   'P 1'
#
loop_
_entity.id
_entity.type
_entity.pdbx_description
1 polymer ?
#
loop_
_entity_poly.entity_id
_entity_poly.type
_entity_poly.pdbx_seq_one_letter_code
_entity_poly.pdbx_strand_id
1 'polypeptide(L)'
;GERLLLSSEVDNPSEDLPGIGSAQLSFVAEVRRVSRFSRLVLFVSAALFLLCCLAIDAGSIIILTLVFAQPFAYLYFVYWKAHRSDAVLDIVVKMFAIGFWWTTPVTAILESIVQGIVTLFFVMGLSLQEINWLEGGGLGGPGDPATDLDTSDGDRDAEYRGTVRASLGLLLLLCFCLSFLVAASVEETMKHFIVRCCQYTQAPKNQYTILIYMISGALGFATAENIGYVFGYSAKNPFHGTSRFATELIILGLRVLMPVHVICAGIQAINTSKRDLEASIRAHCQSHTNNINVIAGFKEYEAMAHFVSCHRFSWQL
;
A
#
# COMPACT_ATOMS: atom_id res chain seq x y z
N GLY A 1 14.23 -47.45 -26.93
CA GLY A 1 13.22 -46.75 -27.74
C GLY A 1 12.77 -45.55 -26.96
N GLU A 2 13.54 -44.46 -27.02
CA GLU A 2 13.34 -43.39 -28.00
C GLU A 2 12.00 -42.68 -27.79
N ARG A 3 11.99 -41.77 -26.82
CA ARG A 3 11.08 -40.61 -26.82
C ARG A 3 11.91 -39.36 -27.01
N LEU A 4 12.12 -39.06 -28.29
CA LEU A 4 12.00 -37.74 -28.90
C LEU A 4 12.25 -36.56 -27.97
N LEU A 5 13.52 -36.15 -27.98
CA LEU A 5 13.98 -34.78 -27.81
C LEU A 5 13.23 -33.87 -28.80
N LEU A 6 12.13 -33.26 -28.36
CA LEU A 6 11.62 -32.03 -28.97
C LEU A 6 12.39 -30.87 -28.34
N SER A 7 13.64 -30.72 -28.78
CA SER A 7 14.31 -29.42 -28.81
C SER A 7 13.56 -28.60 -29.86
N SER A 8 12.50 -27.88 -29.46
CA SER A 8 12.02 -26.79 -30.30
C SER A 8 13.04 -25.67 -30.16
N GLU A 9 14.08 -25.76 -30.97
CA GLU A 9 14.87 -24.63 -31.42
C GLU A 9 13.88 -23.70 -32.13
N VAL A 10 13.19 -22.88 -31.32
CA VAL A 10 12.52 -21.70 -31.83
C VAL A 10 13.67 -20.75 -32.09
N ASP A 11 14.23 -20.86 -33.29
CA ASP A 11 14.89 -19.76 -33.97
C ASP A 11 13.91 -18.59 -33.91
N ASN A 12 14.06 -17.75 -32.88
CA ASN A 12 13.50 -16.41 -32.91
C ASN A 12 14.38 -15.68 -33.90
N PRO A 13 13.90 -15.36 -35.11
CA PRO A 13 14.61 -14.44 -35.95
C PRO A 13 14.63 -13.13 -35.18
N SER A 14 15.76 -12.82 -34.55
CA SER A 14 16.12 -11.46 -34.22
C SER A 14 16.36 -10.77 -35.55
N GLU A 15 15.26 -10.54 -36.29
CA GLU A 15 15.24 -9.59 -37.37
C GLU A 15 15.65 -8.27 -36.73
N ASP A 16 16.85 -7.83 -37.09
CA ASP A 16 17.29 -6.45 -37.09
C ASP A 16 16.32 -5.66 -37.98
N LEU A 17 15.08 -5.49 -37.51
CA LEU A 17 14.10 -4.63 -38.13
C LEU A 17 14.62 -3.20 -37.95
N PRO A 18 14.97 -2.52 -39.04
CA PRO A 18 15.62 -1.23 -38.99
C PRO A 18 14.71 -0.26 -38.25
N GLY A 19 15.21 0.26 -37.12
CA GLY A 19 14.65 1.28 -36.24
C GLY A 19 13.39 1.98 -36.75
N ILE A 20 12.26 1.29 -36.74
CA ILE A 20 10.94 1.89 -36.88
C ILE A 20 10.76 2.63 -35.57
N GLY A 21 11.31 3.85 -35.53
CA GLY A 21 11.34 4.70 -34.36
C GLY A 21 9.95 4.72 -33.77
N SER A 22 9.82 4.13 -32.58
CA SER A 22 8.56 3.81 -31.91
C SER A 22 7.48 4.85 -32.24
N ALA A 23 6.72 4.60 -33.31
CA ALA A 23 5.79 5.58 -33.83
C ALA A 23 4.88 5.87 -32.64
N GLN A 24 4.89 7.12 -32.16
CA GLN A 24 4.24 7.45 -30.91
C GLN A 24 2.75 7.17 -31.10
N LEU A 25 2.30 5.99 -30.65
CA LEU A 25 0.91 5.62 -30.61
C LEU A 25 0.20 6.77 -29.91
N SER A 26 -0.75 7.38 -30.64
CA SER A 26 -1.51 8.50 -30.10
C SER A 26 -2.17 8.06 -28.79
N PHE A 27 -2.30 8.99 -27.84
CA PHE A 27 -3.01 8.74 -26.57
C PHE A 27 -4.37 8.09 -26.79
N VAL A 28 -5.11 8.52 -27.83
CA VAL A 28 -6.41 7.98 -28.21
C VAL A 28 -6.33 6.49 -28.58
N ALA A 29 -5.28 6.06 -29.29
CA ALA A 29 -5.10 4.65 -29.64
C ALA A 29 -4.87 3.79 -28.39
N GLU A 30 -4.11 4.29 -27.42
CA GLU A 30 -3.85 3.56 -26.18
C GLU A 30 -5.09 3.49 -25.29
N VAL A 31 -5.88 4.58 -25.20
CA VAL A 31 -7.18 4.57 -24.49
C VAL A 31 -8.16 3.58 -25.11
N ARG A 32 -8.13 3.35 -26.42
CA ARG A 32 -8.98 2.33 -27.08
C ARG A 32 -8.59 0.90 -26.72
N ARG A 33 -7.35 0.64 -26.31
CA ARG A 33 -6.87 -0.68 -25.85
C ARG A 33 -7.29 -1.01 -24.42
N VAL A 34 -7.80 -0.02 -23.68
CA VAL A 34 -8.28 -0.20 -22.31
C VAL A 34 -9.47 -1.17 -22.29
N SER A 35 -9.46 -2.09 -21.33
CA SER A 35 -10.47 -3.12 -21.18
C SER A 35 -11.87 -2.51 -20.96
N ARG A 36 -12.93 -3.28 -21.24
CA ARG A 36 -14.31 -2.84 -20.98
C ARG A 36 -14.52 -2.51 -19.50
N PHE A 37 -13.92 -3.29 -18.61
CA PHE A 37 -13.98 -3.07 -17.16
C PHE A 37 -13.38 -1.72 -16.77
N SER A 38 -12.16 -1.43 -17.19
CA SER A 38 -11.50 -0.15 -16.89
C SER A 38 -12.25 1.05 -17.49
N ARG A 39 -12.83 0.91 -18.69
CA ARG A 39 -13.70 1.94 -19.28
C ARG A 39 -14.96 2.18 -18.45
N LEU A 40 -15.60 1.11 -17.96
CA LEU A 40 -16.75 1.22 -17.08
C LEU A 40 -16.38 1.95 -15.77
N VAL A 41 -15.26 1.58 -15.16
CA VAL A 41 -14.75 2.23 -13.95
C VAL A 41 -14.46 3.71 -14.17
N LEU A 42 -13.79 4.08 -15.27
CA LEU A 42 -13.54 5.47 -15.64
C LEU A 42 -14.85 6.24 -15.87
N PHE A 43 -15.82 5.63 -16.56
CA PHE A 43 -17.12 6.23 -16.81
C PHE A 43 -17.90 6.48 -15.51
N VAL A 44 -17.98 5.48 -14.62
CA VAL A 44 -18.62 5.62 -13.31
C VAL A 44 -17.93 6.69 -12.48
N SER A 45 -16.59 6.72 -12.49
CA SER A 45 -15.81 7.72 -11.75
C SER A 45 -16.04 9.13 -12.29
N ALA A 46 -16.11 9.30 -13.61
CA ALA A 46 -16.43 10.58 -14.24
C ALA A 46 -17.87 11.02 -13.96
N ALA A 47 -18.84 10.10 -14.00
CA ALA A 47 -20.23 10.39 -13.66
C ALA A 47 -20.38 10.83 -12.20
N LEU A 48 -19.71 10.15 -11.27
CA LEU A 48 -19.70 10.52 -9.86
C LEU A 48 -19.00 11.86 -9.63
N PHE A 49 -17.87 12.12 -10.31
CA PHE A 49 -17.22 13.43 -10.28
C PHE A 49 -18.17 14.55 -10.73
N LEU A 50 -18.85 14.37 -11.86
CA LEU A 50 -19.83 15.34 -12.36
C LEU A 50 -20.99 15.54 -11.38
N LEU A 51 -21.51 14.45 -10.80
CA LEU A 51 -22.55 14.54 -9.78
C LEU A 51 -22.07 15.31 -8.54
N CYS A 52 -20.85 15.08 -8.09
CA CYS A 52 -20.24 15.86 -7.01
C CYS A 52 -20.09 17.35 -7.39
N CYS A 53 -19.66 17.66 -8.61
CA CYS A 53 -19.57 19.04 -9.08
C CYS A 53 -20.91 19.77 -9.09
N LEU A 54 -22.02 19.06 -9.34
CA LEU A 54 -23.36 19.64 -9.26
C LEU A 54 -23.83 19.89 -7.83
N ALA A 55 -23.22 19.24 -6.84
CA ALA A 55 -23.62 19.29 -5.43
C ALA A 55 -22.80 20.26 -4.57
N ILE A 56 -21.70 20.82 -5.10
CA ILE A 56 -20.77 21.68 -4.34
C ILE A 56 -20.68 23.08 -4.97
N ASP A 57 -20.17 24.05 -4.20
CA ASP A 57 -19.97 25.41 -4.70
C ASP A 57 -18.83 25.51 -5.72
N ALA A 58 -18.87 26.55 -6.55
CA ALA A 58 -17.91 26.75 -7.64
C ALA A 58 -16.44 26.77 -7.17
N GLY A 59 -16.17 27.27 -5.96
CA GLY A 59 -14.83 27.27 -5.38
C GLY A 59 -14.37 25.84 -5.09
N SER A 60 -15.20 25.05 -4.42
CA SER A 60 -14.94 23.63 -4.17
C SER A 60 -14.83 22.79 -5.45
N ILE A 61 -15.48 23.14 -6.56
CA ILE A 61 -15.27 22.47 -7.87
C ILE A 61 -13.84 22.64 -8.35
N ILE A 62 -13.28 23.86 -8.23
CA ILE A 62 -11.89 24.13 -8.61
C ILE A 62 -10.95 23.30 -7.75
N ILE A 63 -11.18 23.28 -6.43
CA ILE A 63 -10.37 22.49 -5.51
C ILE A 63 -10.47 20.98 -5.82
N LEU A 64 -11.66 20.45 -6.04
CA LEU A 64 -11.86 19.04 -6.41
C LEU A 64 -11.11 18.69 -7.71
N THR A 65 -11.14 19.59 -8.69
CA THR A 65 -10.38 19.43 -9.94
C THR A 65 -8.88 19.39 -9.69
N LEU A 66 -8.36 20.28 -8.82
CA LEU A 66 -6.95 20.29 -8.44
C LEU A 66 -6.53 19.03 -7.68
N VAL A 67 -7.40 18.48 -6.83
CA VAL A 67 -7.16 17.20 -6.13
C VAL A 67 -6.94 16.06 -7.14
N PHE A 68 -7.74 15.99 -8.21
CA PHE A 68 -7.55 14.99 -9.28
C PHE A 68 -6.38 15.32 -10.23
N ALA A 69 -6.06 16.59 -10.43
CA ALA A 69 -4.97 16.99 -11.32
C ALA A 69 -3.60 16.50 -10.80
N GLN A 70 -3.40 16.50 -9.48
CA GLN A 70 -2.16 16.07 -8.82
C GLN A 70 -1.72 14.63 -9.18
N PRO A 71 -2.52 13.58 -8.91
CA PRO A 71 -2.13 12.21 -9.24
C PRO A 71 -1.94 12.00 -10.75
N PHE A 72 -2.71 12.69 -11.60
CA PHE A 72 -2.53 12.61 -13.04
C PHE A 72 -1.23 13.25 -13.51
N ALA A 73 -0.79 14.35 -12.88
CA ALA A 73 0.53 14.92 -13.14
C ALA A 73 1.64 13.93 -12.77
N TYR A 74 1.55 13.27 -11.61
CA TYR A 74 2.52 12.22 -11.21
C TYR A 74 2.53 11.05 -12.19
N LEU A 75 1.36 10.50 -12.56
CA LEU A 75 1.27 9.42 -13.55
C LEU A 75 1.78 9.86 -14.92
N TYR A 76 1.56 11.11 -15.33
CA TYR A 76 2.11 11.61 -16.57
C TYR A 76 3.65 11.59 -16.56
N PHE A 77 4.30 12.04 -15.48
CA PHE A 77 5.76 12.03 -15.41
C PHE A 77 6.36 10.62 -15.24
N VAL A 78 5.80 9.83 -14.32
CA VAL A 78 6.34 8.50 -13.98
C VAL A 78 6.01 7.47 -15.05
N TYR A 79 4.76 7.42 -15.49
CA TYR A 79 4.30 6.43 -16.46
C TYR A 79 4.40 6.95 -17.90
N TRP A 80 3.69 8.04 -18.23
CA TRP A 80 3.51 8.43 -19.64
C TRP A 80 4.81 8.89 -20.31
N LYS A 81 5.58 9.75 -19.63
CA LYS A 81 6.80 10.36 -20.18
C LYS A 81 7.99 9.39 -20.20
N ALA A 82 8.18 8.61 -19.14
CA ALA A 82 9.39 7.81 -18.95
C ALA A 82 9.23 6.34 -19.33
N HIS A 83 8.09 5.72 -19.02
CA HIS A 83 7.98 4.25 -18.95
C HIS A 83 6.69 3.69 -19.57
N ARG A 84 6.11 4.38 -20.56
CA ARG A 84 4.83 3.98 -21.15
C ARG A 84 4.84 2.59 -21.79
N SER A 85 5.99 2.13 -22.26
CA SER A 85 6.18 0.80 -22.87
C SER A 85 6.35 -0.31 -21.83
N ASP A 86 6.72 0.04 -20.61
CA ASP A 86 7.03 -0.92 -19.56
C ASP A 86 5.77 -1.40 -18.82
N ALA A 87 4.67 -0.65 -18.91
CA ALA A 87 3.43 -0.92 -18.19
C ALA A 87 2.20 -0.77 -19.10
N VAL A 88 1.24 -1.69 -18.96
CA VAL A 88 -0.01 -1.64 -19.74
C VAL A 88 -0.95 -0.62 -19.11
N LEU A 89 -1.41 0.38 -19.87
CA LEU A 89 -2.29 1.45 -19.38
C LEU A 89 -3.53 0.90 -18.66
N ASP A 90 -4.11 -0.19 -19.17
CA ASP A 90 -5.27 -0.84 -18.57
C ASP A 90 -5.03 -1.28 -17.12
N ILE A 91 -3.84 -1.82 -16.82
CA ILE A 91 -3.47 -2.24 -15.46
C ILE A 91 -3.17 -1.01 -14.61
N VAL A 92 -2.53 0.03 -15.16
CA VAL A 92 -2.31 1.30 -14.45
C VAL A 92 -3.64 1.90 -13.98
N VAL A 93 -4.64 1.96 -14.86
CA VAL A 93 -5.99 2.46 -14.54
C VAL A 93 -6.66 1.57 -13.49
N LYS A 94 -6.57 0.24 -13.60
CA LYS A 94 -7.11 -0.69 -12.60
C LYS A 94 -6.46 -0.49 -11.23
N MET A 95 -5.14 -0.34 -11.18
CA MET A 95 -4.42 -0.10 -9.93
C MET A 95 -4.87 1.20 -9.27
N PHE A 96 -4.96 2.29 -10.04
CA PHE A 96 -5.48 3.56 -9.55
C PHE A 96 -6.90 3.39 -8.98
N ALA A 97 -7.77 2.72 -9.73
CA ALA A 97 -9.14 2.50 -9.31
C ALA A 97 -9.27 1.61 -8.07
N ILE A 98 -8.45 0.57 -7.93
CA ILE A 98 -8.43 -0.27 -6.73
C ILE A 98 -8.01 0.58 -5.52
N GLY A 99 -6.94 1.38 -5.66
CA GLY A 99 -6.52 2.30 -4.61
C GLY A 99 -7.62 3.27 -4.21
N PHE A 100 -8.30 3.87 -5.19
CA PHE A 100 -9.34 4.87 -4.97
C PHE A 100 -10.63 4.27 -4.37
N TRP A 101 -11.22 3.27 -5.05
CA TRP A 101 -12.57 2.75 -4.74
C TRP A 101 -12.59 1.64 -3.72
N TRP A 102 -11.56 0.79 -3.68
CA TRP A 102 -11.56 -0.40 -2.84
C TRP A 102 -10.76 -0.18 -1.56
N THR A 103 -9.52 0.30 -1.70
CA THR A 103 -8.62 0.41 -0.56
C THR A 103 -9.07 1.48 0.42
N THR A 104 -9.54 2.64 -0.05
CA THR A 104 -10.00 3.73 0.82
C THR A 104 -11.09 3.30 1.82
N PRO A 105 -12.25 2.76 1.39
CA PRO A 105 -13.29 2.35 2.35
C PRO A 105 -12.84 1.20 3.25
N VAL A 106 -12.06 0.25 2.74
CA VAL A 106 -11.53 -0.86 3.54
C VAL A 106 -10.59 -0.33 4.63
N THR A 107 -9.68 0.57 4.29
CA THR A 107 -8.78 1.22 5.25
C THR A 107 -9.58 2.00 6.29
N ALA A 108 -10.57 2.79 5.87
CA ALA A 108 -11.40 3.56 6.81
C ALA A 108 -12.15 2.67 7.82
N ILE A 109 -12.68 1.53 7.36
CA ILE A 109 -13.34 0.55 8.24
C ILE A 109 -12.33 -0.08 9.20
N LEU A 110 -11.20 -0.55 8.69
CA LEU A 110 -10.16 -1.20 9.50
C LEU A 110 -9.57 -0.23 10.53
N GLU A 111 -9.27 1.00 10.12
CA GLU A 111 -8.82 2.06 11.02
C GLU A 111 -9.83 2.32 12.12
N SER A 112 -11.12 2.44 11.78
CA SER A 112 -12.19 2.63 12.77
C SER A 112 -12.28 1.48 13.78
N ILE A 113 -12.15 0.22 13.31
CA ILE A 113 -12.16 -0.96 14.18
C ILE A 113 -10.95 -0.94 15.12
N VAL A 114 -9.75 -0.75 14.58
CA VAL A 114 -8.52 -0.78 15.37
C VAL A 114 -8.48 0.39 16.36
N GLN A 115 -8.88 1.59 15.93
CA GLN A 115 -9.02 2.75 16.81
C GLN A 115 -10.04 2.50 17.93
N GLY A 116 -11.17 1.86 17.62
CA GLY A 116 -12.17 1.47 18.60
C GLY A 116 -11.60 0.50 19.65
N ILE A 117 -10.87 -0.52 19.21
CA ILE A 117 -10.20 -1.49 20.10
C ILE A 117 -9.19 -0.79 21.01
N VAL A 118 -8.33 0.05 20.45
CA VAL A 118 -7.31 0.80 21.19
C VAL A 118 -7.96 1.73 22.21
N THR A 119 -9.01 2.45 21.82
CA THR A 119 -9.76 3.34 22.72
C THR A 119 -10.40 2.56 23.86
N LEU A 120 -10.98 1.39 23.58
CA LEU A 120 -11.55 0.51 24.59
C LEU A 120 -10.51 0.05 25.62
N PHE A 121 -9.34 -0.41 25.17
CA PHE A 121 -8.25 -0.80 26.07
C PHE A 121 -7.75 0.37 26.91
N PHE A 122 -7.66 1.56 26.32
CA PHE A 122 -7.26 2.76 27.03
C PHE A 122 -8.24 3.12 28.14
N VAL A 123 -9.55 3.16 27.84
CA VAL A 123 -10.60 3.42 28.83
C VAL A 123 -10.58 2.37 29.94
N MET A 124 -10.47 1.08 29.59
CA MET A 124 -10.38 0.00 30.57
C MET A 124 -9.14 0.16 31.46
N GLY A 125 -8.00 0.55 30.90
CA GLY A 125 -6.77 0.81 31.66
C GLY A 125 -6.93 1.95 32.67
N LEU A 126 -7.61 3.03 32.28
CA LEU A 126 -7.93 4.14 33.19
C LEU A 126 -8.88 3.69 34.31
N SER A 127 -9.93 2.92 33.98
CA SER A 127 -10.85 2.39 34.98
C SER A 127 -10.18 1.44 35.98
N LEU A 128 -9.24 0.61 35.53
CA LEU A 128 -8.47 -0.27 36.42
C LEU A 128 -7.52 0.52 37.33
N GLN A 129 -6.96 1.63 36.85
CA GLN A 129 -6.14 2.52 37.66
C GLN A 129 -6.96 3.17 38.79
N GLU A 130 -8.19 3.59 38.49
CA GLU A 130 -9.11 4.12 39.51
C GLU A 130 -9.43 3.07 40.58
N ILE A 131 -9.70 1.82 40.18
CA ILE A 131 -9.97 0.72 41.13
C ILE A 131 -8.76 0.46 42.04
N ASN A 132 -7.55 0.36 41.48
CA ASN A 132 -6.33 0.16 42.27
C ASN A 132 -6.05 1.33 43.22
N TRP A 133 -6.36 2.56 42.82
CA TRP A 133 -6.23 3.73 43.68
C TRP A 133 -7.20 3.67 44.87
N LEU A 134 -8.45 3.27 44.63
CA LEU A 134 -9.47 3.08 45.68
C LEU A 134 -9.06 1.98 46.67
N GLU A 135 -8.50 0.86 46.19
CA GLU A 135 -8.03 -0.22 47.05
C GLU A 135 -6.75 0.18 47.84
N GLY A 136 -5.85 0.95 47.23
CA GLY A 136 -4.60 1.39 47.87
C GLY A 136 -4.76 2.51 48.91
N GLY A 137 -5.78 3.35 48.79
CA GLY A 137 -6.05 4.45 49.75
C GLY A 137 -6.81 4.04 51.02
N GLY A 138 -7.35 2.82 51.09
CA GLY A 138 -8.30 2.37 52.11
C GLY A 138 -7.72 1.75 53.39
N LEU A 139 -6.41 1.72 53.59
CA LEU A 139 -5.79 1.27 54.85
C LEU A 139 -5.13 2.42 55.65
N GLY A 140 -5.58 3.65 55.40
CA GLY A 140 -5.40 4.75 56.35
C GLY A 140 -6.19 4.45 57.61
N GLY A 141 -5.49 4.39 58.75
CA GLY A 141 -5.98 3.85 60.02
C GLY A 141 -7.22 4.54 60.61
N PRO A 142 -7.76 3.96 61.71
CA PRO A 142 -8.96 4.46 62.37
C PRO A 142 -8.70 5.85 62.95
N GLY A 143 -9.15 6.91 62.27
CA GLY A 143 -8.91 8.29 62.66
C GLY A 143 -10.02 9.24 62.24
N ASP A 144 -10.78 9.67 63.26
CA ASP A 144 -11.67 10.84 63.37
C ASP A 144 -12.86 11.04 62.39
N PRO A 145 -14.10 10.75 62.85
CA PRO A 145 -15.33 10.82 62.04
C PRO A 145 -15.98 12.22 61.94
N ALA A 146 -15.24 13.33 61.95
CA ALA A 146 -15.89 14.64 62.22
C ALA A 146 -15.47 15.86 61.38
N THR A 147 -14.73 15.74 60.27
CA THR A 147 -14.39 16.93 59.46
C THR A 147 -14.95 16.88 58.04
N ASP A 148 -15.92 17.77 57.83
CA ASP A 148 -16.20 18.58 56.65
C ASP A 148 -16.55 17.90 55.31
N LEU A 149 -17.85 17.94 55.02
CA LEU A 149 -18.53 17.35 53.86
C LEU A 149 -18.72 18.31 52.67
N ASP A 150 -18.05 19.47 52.60
CA ASP A 150 -18.48 20.56 51.68
C ASP A 150 -17.42 21.11 50.70
N THR A 151 -16.28 20.43 50.49
CA THR A 151 -15.18 20.95 49.65
C THR A 151 -14.73 20.10 48.44
N SER A 152 -15.36 18.96 48.14
CA SER A 152 -14.62 17.90 47.39
C SER A 152 -14.68 17.91 45.84
N ASP A 153 -15.60 18.58 45.16
CA ASP A 153 -15.74 18.39 43.69
C ASP A 153 -14.81 19.29 42.86
N GLY A 154 -14.59 20.53 43.28
CA GLY A 154 -13.75 21.48 42.53
C GLY A 154 -12.27 21.11 42.50
N ASP A 155 -11.76 20.52 43.60
CA ASP A 155 -10.34 20.17 43.72
C ASP A 155 -9.96 18.94 42.87
N ARG A 156 -10.88 17.98 42.69
CA ARG A 156 -10.65 16.78 41.86
C ARG A 156 -10.50 17.12 40.38
N ASP A 157 -11.33 18.03 39.87
CA ASP A 157 -11.24 18.49 38.49
C ASP A 157 -9.94 19.25 38.21
N ALA A 158 -9.47 20.03 39.19
CA ALA A 158 -8.21 20.75 39.11
C ALA A 158 -7.00 19.79 39.09
N GLU A 159 -7.03 18.75 39.94
CA GLU A 159 -6.00 17.72 40.00
C GLU A 159 -5.95 16.88 38.71
N TYR A 160 -7.10 16.45 38.20
CA TYR A 160 -7.19 15.70 36.94
C TYR A 160 -6.63 16.53 35.77
N ARG A 161 -7.03 17.80 35.66
CA ARG A 161 -6.50 18.73 34.65
C ARG A 161 -5.01 18.95 34.79
N GLY A 162 -4.49 19.00 36.02
CA GLY A 162 -3.07 19.07 36.32
C GLY A 162 -2.31 17.86 35.78
N THR A 163 -2.83 16.66 36.04
CA THR A 163 -2.25 15.38 35.59
C THR A 163 -2.25 15.25 34.06
N VAL A 164 -3.37 15.58 33.41
CA VAL A 164 -3.47 15.57 31.94
C VAL A 164 -2.51 16.58 31.32
N ARG A 165 -2.36 17.77 31.90
CA ARG A 165 -1.39 18.77 31.41
C ARG A 165 0.06 18.32 31.60
N ALA A 166 0.38 17.70 32.74
CA ALA A 166 1.71 17.18 33.03
C ALA A 166 2.10 16.03 32.08
N SER A 167 1.11 15.26 31.62
CA SER A 167 1.30 14.11 30.71
C SER A 167 0.89 14.39 29.27
N LEU A 168 0.55 15.63 28.92
CA LEU A 168 0.03 15.99 27.58
C LEU A 168 0.99 15.57 26.47
N GLY A 169 2.29 15.77 26.67
CA GLY A 169 3.32 15.36 25.70
C GLY A 169 3.35 13.84 25.48
N LEU A 170 3.23 13.05 26.55
CA LEU A 170 3.17 11.60 26.48
C LEU A 170 1.88 11.12 25.83
N LEU A 171 0.74 11.73 26.16
CA LEU A 171 -0.55 11.44 25.54
C LEU A 171 -0.52 11.74 24.04
N LEU A 172 0.01 12.90 23.64
CA LEU A 172 0.17 13.26 22.23
C LEU A 172 1.11 12.30 21.50
N LEU A 173 2.22 11.90 22.12
CA LEU A 173 3.14 10.92 21.56
C LEU A 173 2.46 9.55 21.41
N LEU A 174 1.71 9.11 22.41
CA LEU A 174 0.98 7.84 22.39
C LEU A 174 -0.10 7.86 21.29
N CYS A 175 -0.93 8.90 21.23
CA CYS A 175 -1.93 9.09 20.18
C CYS A 175 -1.28 9.15 18.79
N PHE A 176 -0.15 9.86 18.65
CA PHE A 176 0.61 9.90 17.41
C PHE A 176 1.10 8.51 17.02
N CYS A 177 1.77 7.80 17.91
CA CYS A 177 2.26 6.44 17.66
C CYS A 177 1.13 5.46 17.31
N LEU A 178 -0.02 5.56 17.99
CA LEU A 178 -1.19 4.74 17.69
C LEU A 178 -1.77 5.09 16.32
N SER A 179 -2.02 6.37 16.04
CA SER A 179 -2.51 6.79 14.72
C SER A 179 -1.57 6.36 13.61
N PHE A 180 -0.25 6.51 13.81
CA PHE A 180 0.76 6.15 12.84
C PHE A 180 0.85 4.64 12.66
N LEU A 181 0.86 3.86 13.75
CA LEU A 181 0.91 2.40 13.67
C LEU A 181 -0.33 1.84 13.00
N VAL A 182 -1.52 2.33 13.37
CA VAL A 182 -2.80 1.85 12.82
C VAL A 182 -2.92 2.24 11.35
N ALA A 183 -2.79 3.52 11.03
CA ALA A 183 -2.89 3.99 9.64
C ALA A 183 -1.78 3.36 8.78
N ALA A 184 -0.51 3.41 9.20
CA ALA A 184 0.59 2.86 8.41
C ALA A 184 0.47 1.34 8.23
N SER A 185 0.07 0.58 9.26
CA SER A 185 -0.08 -0.87 9.13
C SER A 185 -1.19 -1.24 8.16
N VAL A 186 -2.37 -0.61 8.28
CA VAL A 186 -3.52 -0.91 7.41
C VAL A 186 -3.24 -0.47 5.97
N GLU A 187 -2.77 0.76 5.79
CA GLU A 187 -2.51 1.32 4.46
C GLU A 187 -1.39 0.58 3.73
N GLU A 188 -0.28 0.29 4.42
CA GLU A 188 0.86 -0.36 3.80
C GLU A 188 0.57 -1.83 3.47
N THR A 189 -0.23 -2.49 4.33
CA THR A 189 -0.71 -3.85 4.06
C THR A 189 -1.61 -3.87 2.82
N MET A 190 -2.52 -2.90 2.67
CA MET A 190 -3.36 -2.86 1.48
C MET A 190 -2.58 -2.54 0.21
N LYS A 191 -1.60 -1.63 0.25
CA LYS A 191 -0.71 -1.40 -0.91
C LYS A 191 0.05 -2.68 -1.29
N HIS A 192 0.54 -3.43 -0.30
CA HIS A 192 1.19 -4.72 -0.55
C HIS A 192 0.22 -5.73 -1.20
N PHE A 193 -1.02 -5.78 -0.71
CA PHE A 193 -2.05 -6.68 -1.20
C PHE A 193 -2.42 -6.41 -2.67
N ILE A 194 -2.60 -5.14 -3.04
CA ILE A 194 -2.92 -4.72 -4.42
C ILE A 194 -1.91 -5.28 -5.43
N VAL A 195 -0.61 -5.16 -5.14
CA VAL A 195 0.44 -5.65 -6.04
C VAL A 195 0.41 -7.16 -6.17
N ARG A 196 0.23 -7.87 -5.05
CA ARG A 196 0.13 -9.33 -5.05
C ARG A 196 -1.05 -9.79 -5.90
N CYS A 197 -2.21 -9.15 -5.76
CA CYS A 197 -3.39 -9.44 -6.57
C CYS A 197 -3.12 -9.31 -8.08
N CYS A 198 -2.30 -8.35 -8.51
CA CYS A 198 -1.96 -8.19 -9.93
C CYS A 198 -0.85 -9.12 -10.42
N GLN A 199 0.11 -9.49 -9.56
CA GLN A 199 1.17 -10.45 -9.91
C GLN A 199 0.63 -11.85 -10.23
N TYR A 200 -0.59 -12.21 -9.80
CA TYR A 200 -1.17 -13.53 -10.07
C TYR A 200 -1.51 -13.79 -11.54
N THR A 201 -1.62 -12.77 -12.39
CA THR A 201 -1.91 -13.00 -13.81
C THR A 201 -0.64 -13.28 -14.60
N GLN A 202 0.44 -12.52 -14.39
CA GLN A 202 1.78 -12.78 -14.94
C GLN A 202 2.83 -12.10 -14.06
N ALA A 203 3.94 -12.79 -13.76
CA ALA A 203 5.06 -12.17 -13.05
C ALA A 203 5.64 -11.04 -13.92
N PRO A 204 5.67 -9.78 -13.45
CA PRO A 204 6.22 -8.68 -14.23
C PRO A 204 7.72 -8.92 -14.47
N LYS A 205 8.14 -8.92 -15.74
CA LYS A 205 9.55 -9.11 -16.11
C LYS A 205 10.41 -7.88 -15.80
N ASN A 206 9.79 -6.71 -15.73
CA ASN A 206 10.46 -5.43 -15.54
C ASN A 206 10.11 -4.82 -14.17
N GLN A 207 11.14 -4.41 -13.42
CA GLN A 207 11.03 -3.77 -12.10
C GLN A 207 10.28 -2.44 -12.17
N TYR A 208 10.41 -1.69 -13.28
CA TYR A 208 9.69 -0.45 -13.49
C TYR A 208 8.17 -0.67 -13.59
N THR A 209 7.74 -1.83 -14.09
CA THR A 209 6.31 -2.19 -14.11
C THR A 209 5.74 -2.30 -12.70
N ILE A 210 6.47 -2.94 -11.77
CA ILE A 210 6.06 -3.05 -10.36
C ILE A 210 5.97 -1.65 -9.73
N LEU A 211 6.97 -0.80 -9.99
CA LEU A 211 7.02 0.58 -9.51
C LEU A 211 5.80 1.39 -9.98
N ILE A 212 5.50 1.36 -11.27
CA ILE A 212 4.37 2.09 -11.86
C ILE A 212 3.04 1.61 -11.27
N TYR A 213 2.86 0.30 -11.11
CA TYR A 213 1.64 -0.27 -10.54
C TYR A 213 1.45 0.09 -9.07
N MET A 214 2.52 0.01 -8.27
CA MET A 214 2.56 0.47 -6.88
C MET A 214 2.19 1.95 -6.74
N ILE A 215 2.87 2.81 -7.50
CA ILE A 215 2.63 4.25 -7.47
C ILE A 215 1.20 4.57 -7.92
N SER A 216 0.69 3.89 -8.95
CA SER A 216 -0.68 4.10 -9.42
C SER A 216 -1.72 3.79 -8.35
N GLY A 217 -1.59 2.64 -7.67
CA GLY A 217 -2.47 2.28 -6.57
C GLY A 217 -2.38 3.26 -5.39
N ALA A 218 -1.16 3.63 -5.01
CA ALA A 218 -0.93 4.59 -3.93
C ALA A 218 -1.49 5.99 -4.25
N LEU A 219 -1.39 6.44 -5.52
CA LEU A 219 -1.99 7.70 -5.98
C LEU A 219 -3.51 7.65 -5.94
N GLY A 220 -4.13 6.52 -6.33
CA GLY A 220 -5.58 6.33 -6.22
C GLY A 220 -6.06 6.47 -4.78
N PHE A 221 -5.39 5.79 -3.85
CA PHE A 221 -5.66 5.89 -2.42
C PHE A 221 -5.48 7.31 -1.89
N ALA A 222 -4.32 7.94 -2.16
CA ALA A 222 -4.02 9.31 -1.72
C ALA A 222 -5.02 10.33 -2.29
N THR A 223 -5.56 10.10 -3.48
CA THR A 223 -6.58 10.98 -4.07
C THR A 223 -7.87 10.94 -3.26
N ALA A 224 -8.36 9.75 -2.95
CA ALA A 224 -9.58 9.59 -2.17
C ALA A 224 -9.41 10.12 -0.74
N GLU A 225 -8.25 9.86 -0.13
CA GLU A 225 -7.88 10.41 1.17
C GLU A 225 -7.87 11.95 1.12
N ASN A 226 -7.19 12.56 0.14
CA ASN A 226 -7.12 14.02 -0.01
C ASN A 226 -8.50 14.66 -0.18
N ILE A 227 -9.45 14.02 -0.89
CA ILE A 227 -10.85 14.47 -0.95
C ILE A 227 -11.45 14.52 0.46
N GLY A 228 -11.27 13.45 1.25
CA GLY A 228 -11.72 13.38 2.64
C GLY A 228 -11.12 14.49 3.51
N TYR A 229 -9.82 14.76 3.39
CA TYR A 229 -9.16 15.80 4.18
C TYR A 229 -9.63 17.21 3.79
N VAL A 230 -9.64 17.52 2.49
CA VAL A 230 -9.98 18.84 1.99
C VAL A 230 -11.43 19.19 2.33
N PHE A 231 -12.39 18.29 2.05
CA PHE A 231 -13.81 18.60 2.25
C PHE A 231 -14.30 18.27 3.67
N GLY A 232 -13.71 17.28 4.35
CA GLY A 232 -14.10 16.90 5.70
C GLY A 232 -13.65 17.89 6.78
N TYR A 233 -12.43 18.41 6.70
CA TYR A 233 -11.93 19.38 7.69
C TYR A 233 -12.42 20.81 7.43
N SER A 234 -12.71 21.16 6.18
CA SER A 234 -13.20 22.51 5.84
C SER A 234 -14.58 22.80 6.44
N ALA A 235 -15.38 21.77 6.71
CA ALA A 235 -16.62 21.91 7.48
C ALA A 235 -16.40 22.39 8.93
N LYS A 236 -15.22 22.13 9.51
CA LYS A 236 -14.87 22.50 10.90
C LYS A 236 -14.11 23.82 11.01
N ASN A 237 -13.64 24.35 9.88
CA ASN A 237 -12.78 25.54 9.74
C ASN A 237 -11.71 25.69 10.85
N PRO A 238 -10.64 24.87 10.81
CA PRO A 238 -9.60 24.86 11.85
C PRO A 238 -8.82 26.17 11.98
N PHE A 239 -8.86 27.04 10.97
CA PHE A 239 -8.15 28.32 10.96
C PHE A 239 -9.15 29.46 11.20
N HIS A 240 -9.08 30.07 12.38
CA HIS A 240 -9.95 31.21 12.70
C HIS A 240 -9.70 32.37 11.75
N GLY A 241 -10.78 32.91 11.15
CA GLY A 241 -10.72 34.08 10.28
C GLY A 241 -10.38 33.80 8.80
N THR A 242 -10.15 32.54 8.41
CA THR A 242 -10.00 32.18 7.00
C THR A 242 -11.34 31.80 6.37
N SER A 243 -11.47 32.06 5.07
CA SER A 243 -12.60 31.55 4.29
C SER A 243 -12.48 30.05 4.09
N ARG A 244 -13.62 29.36 3.89
CA ARG A 244 -13.66 27.92 3.60
C ARG A 244 -12.75 27.56 2.42
N PHE A 245 -12.83 28.32 1.33
CA PHE A 245 -11.98 28.11 0.15
C PHE A 245 -10.48 28.24 0.46
N ALA A 246 -10.08 29.22 1.28
CA ALA A 246 -8.69 29.37 1.68
C ALA A 246 -8.22 28.18 2.53
N THR A 247 -9.05 27.71 3.45
CA THR A 247 -8.79 26.50 4.26
C THR A 247 -8.62 25.26 3.37
N GLU A 248 -9.54 25.04 2.42
CA GLU A 248 -9.47 23.94 1.44
C GLU A 248 -8.16 24.00 0.64
N LEU A 249 -7.76 25.19 0.17
CA LEU A 249 -6.53 25.41 -0.59
C LEU A 249 -5.26 25.18 0.26
N ILE A 250 -5.25 25.64 1.52
CA ILE A 250 -4.12 25.42 2.44
C ILE A 250 -3.94 23.92 2.70
N ILE A 251 -5.03 23.20 3.01
CA ILE A 251 -4.99 21.75 3.24
C ILE A 251 -4.45 21.05 1.98
N LEU A 252 -4.96 21.41 0.80
CA LEU A 252 -4.49 20.85 -0.46
C LEU A 252 -3.00 21.14 -0.70
N GLY A 253 -2.55 22.36 -0.45
CA GLY A 253 -1.14 22.76 -0.59
C GLY A 253 -0.22 21.96 0.33
N LEU A 254 -0.60 21.79 1.60
CA LEU A 254 0.15 20.96 2.56
C LEU A 254 0.26 19.51 2.10
N ARG A 255 -0.79 18.97 1.48
CA ARG A 255 -0.81 17.60 0.93
C ARG A 255 0.08 17.44 -0.30
N VAL A 256 0.21 18.45 -1.15
CA VAL A 256 1.14 18.42 -2.29
C VAL A 256 2.60 18.36 -1.83
N LEU A 257 2.94 19.09 -0.77
CA LEU A 257 4.32 19.16 -0.27
C LEU A 257 4.79 17.85 0.38
N MET A 258 3.88 16.96 0.72
CA MET A 258 4.18 15.69 1.38
C MET A 258 3.61 14.51 0.59
N PRO A 259 4.20 14.13 -0.56
CA PRO A 259 3.75 12.99 -1.37
C PRO A 259 4.16 11.64 -0.73
N VAL A 260 3.88 11.47 0.57
CA VAL A 260 4.32 10.34 1.40
C VAL A 260 3.88 9.02 0.78
N HIS A 261 2.64 8.91 0.30
CA HIS A 261 2.15 7.69 -0.35
C HIS A 261 2.97 7.29 -1.57
N VAL A 262 3.39 8.25 -2.39
CA VAL A 262 4.21 8.00 -3.59
C VAL A 262 5.61 7.55 -3.19
N ILE A 263 6.21 8.19 -2.19
CA ILE A 263 7.55 7.84 -1.68
C ILE A 263 7.54 6.43 -1.08
N CYS A 264 6.57 6.13 -0.20
CA CYS A 264 6.39 4.81 0.40
C CYS A 264 6.19 3.73 -0.67
N ALA A 265 5.31 3.97 -1.64
CA ALA A 265 5.08 3.05 -2.75
C ALA A 265 6.35 2.82 -3.59
N GLY A 266 7.16 3.86 -3.80
CA GLY A 266 8.44 3.75 -4.48
C GLY A 266 9.43 2.85 -3.75
N ILE A 267 9.62 3.08 -2.45
CA ILE A 267 10.49 2.26 -1.59
C ILE A 267 9.98 0.81 -1.55
N GLN A 268 8.67 0.62 -1.39
CA GLN A 268 8.05 -0.70 -1.34
C GLN A 268 8.23 -1.45 -2.67
N ALA A 269 8.12 -0.76 -3.80
CA ALA A 269 8.36 -1.32 -5.13
C ALA A 269 9.83 -1.76 -5.31
N ILE A 270 10.79 -0.95 -4.87
CA ILE A 270 12.22 -1.29 -4.92
C ILE A 270 12.50 -2.54 -4.09
N ASN A 271 11.98 -2.59 -2.86
CA ASN A 271 12.15 -3.75 -1.97
C ASN A 271 11.50 -5.01 -2.54
N THR A 272 10.33 -4.88 -3.17
CA THR A 272 9.65 -6.00 -3.84
C THR A 272 10.48 -6.49 -5.03
N SER A 273 10.95 -5.57 -5.87
CA SER A 273 11.79 -5.89 -7.03
C SER A 273 13.10 -6.58 -6.65
N LYS A 274 13.73 -6.15 -5.55
CA LYS A 274 14.94 -6.79 -5.01
C LYS A 274 14.68 -8.23 -4.58
N ARG A 275 13.59 -8.46 -3.84
CA ARG A 275 13.20 -9.81 -3.39
C ARG A 275 12.92 -10.75 -4.56
N ASP A 276 12.25 -10.26 -5.60
CA ASP A 276 11.93 -11.05 -6.79
C ASP A 276 13.20 -11.40 -7.58
N LEU A 277 14.15 -10.47 -7.69
CA LEU A 277 15.47 -10.72 -8.28
C LEU A 277 16.25 -11.79 -7.48
N GLU A 278 16.32 -11.66 -6.16
CA GLU A 278 16.97 -12.64 -5.29
C GLU A 278 16.32 -14.03 -5.35
N ALA A 279 14.99 -14.10 -5.51
CA ALA A 279 14.27 -15.34 -5.72
C ALA A 279 14.61 -15.97 -7.09
N SER A 280 14.69 -15.16 -8.14
CA SER A 280 15.06 -15.62 -9.49
C SER A 280 16.50 -16.18 -9.52
N ILE A 281 17.46 -15.48 -8.90
CA ILE A 281 18.84 -15.94 -8.78
C ILE A 281 18.90 -17.27 -8.03
N ARG A 282 18.20 -17.39 -6.90
CA ARG A 282 18.14 -18.65 -6.13
C ARG A 282 17.57 -19.81 -6.93
N ALA A 283 16.49 -19.59 -7.67
CA ALA A 283 15.90 -20.61 -8.53
C ALA A 283 16.84 -21.06 -9.65
N HIS A 284 17.55 -20.11 -10.27
CA HIS A 284 18.54 -20.41 -11.31
C HIS A 284 19.72 -21.24 -10.75
N CYS A 285 20.27 -20.86 -9.59
CA CYS A 285 21.33 -21.61 -8.92
C CYS A 285 20.88 -23.03 -8.55
N GLN A 286 19.66 -23.20 -8.01
CA GLN A 286 19.12 -24.53 -7.69
C GLN A 286 18.94 -25.40 -8.92
N SER A 287 18.48 -24.84 -10.04
CA SER A 287 18.40 -25.57 -11.31
C SER A 287 19.78 -26.03 -11.78
N HIS A 288 20.81 -25.20 -11.63
CA HIS A 288 22.17 -25.55 -12.03
C HIS A 288 22.79 -26.62 -11.11
N THR A 289 22.61 -26.51 -9.80
CA THR A 289 23.06 -27.55 -8.84
C THR A 289 22.36 -28.88 -9.08
N ASN A 290 21.05 -28.86 -9.35
CA ASN A 290 20.31 -30.08 -9.69
C ASN A 290 20.84 -30.70 -10.99
N ASN A 291 21.18 -29.90 -12.01
CA ASN A 291 21.80 -30.40 -13.24
C ASN A 291 23.20 -30.99 -12.99
N ILE A 292 24.03 -30.37 -12.14
CA ILE A 292 25.34 -30.92 -11.77
C ILE A 292 25.18 -32.24 -11.01
N ASN A 293 24.23 -32.33 -10.06
CA ASN A 293 23.96 -33.56 -9.32
C ASN A 293 23.37 -34.66 -10.21
N VAL A 294 22.55 -34.32 -11.21
CA VAL A 294 22.07 -35.27 -12.22
C VAL A 294 23.22 -35.74 -13.11
N ILE A 295 24.14 -34.88 -13.53
CA ILE A 295 25.34 -35.26 -14.30
C ILE A 295 26.30 -36.11 -13.46
N ALA A 296 26.49 -35.77 -12.18
CA ALA A 296 27.31 -36.56 -11.25
C ALA A 296 26.68 -37.93 -10.98
N GLY A 297 25.36 -37.99 -10.78
CA GLY A 297 24.61 -39.24 -10.68
C GLY A 297 24.64 -40.07 -11.97
N PHE A 298 24.60 -39.43 -13.15
CA PHE A 298 24.78 -40.13 -14.43
C PHE A 298 26.18 -40.73 -14.57
N LYS A 299 27.24 -40.06 -14.10
CA LYS A 299 28.60 -40.63 -14.07
C LYS A 299 28.73 -41.81 -13.12
N GLU A 300 28.04 -41.79 -11.97
CA GLU A 300 27.98 -42.94 -11.05
C GLU A 300 27.19 -44.11 -11.65
N TYR A 301 26.08 -43.84 -12.34
CA TYR A 301 25.31 -44.86 -13.07
C TYR A 301 26.07 -45.43 -14.27
N GLU A 302 26.84 -44.62 -15.00
CA GLU A 302 27.67 -45.06 -16.11
C GLU A 302 28.87 -45.90 -15.61
N ALA A 303 29.47 -45.53 -14.46
CA ALA A 303 30.48 -46.34 -13.77
C ALA A 303 29.90 -47.68 -13.26
N MET A 304 28.68 -47.70 -12.71
CA MET A 304 28.00 -48.94 -12.33
C MET A 304 27.61 -49.79 -13.56
N ALA A 305 27.16 -49.18 -14.66
CA ALA A 305 26.85 -49.89 -15.89
C ALA A 305 28.11 -50.50 -16.54
N HIS A 306 29.25 -49.81 -16.50
CA HIS A 306 30.54 -50.36 -16.92
C HIS A 306 31.00 -51.51 -16.01
N PHE A 307 30.79 -51.40 -14.70
CA PHE A 307 31.08 -52.48 -13.75
C PHE A 307 30.20 -53.72 -13.96
N VAL A 308 28.90 -53.54 -14.23
CA VAL A 308 27.95 -54.63 -14.53
C VAL A 308 28.20 -55.24 -15.92
N SER A 309 28.63 -54.45 -16.91
CA SER A 309 28.99 -54.95 -18.24
C SER A 309 30.31 -55.73 -18.25
N CYS A 310 31.26 -55.39 -17.35
CA CYS A 310 32.51 -56.15 -17.18
C CYS A 310 32.28 -57.49 -16.45
N HIS A 311 31.24 -57.60 -15.60
CA HIS A 311 30.96 -58.83 -14.85
C HIS A 311 30.02 -59.83 -15.55
N ARG A 312 29.50 -59.51 -16.74
CA ARG A 312 28.61 -60.40 -17.51
C ARG A 312 29.33 -61.32 -18.50
N PHE A 313 30.66 -61.35 -18.50
CA PHE A 313 31.48 -62.18 -19.42
C PHE A 313 32.19 -63.37 -18.76
N SER A 314 31.79 -63.81 -17.56
CA SER A 314 32.48 -64.90 -16.83
C SER A 314 31.58 -66.01 -16.28
N TRP A 315 30.37 -66.21 -16.81
CA TRP A 315 29.55 -67.38 -16.48
C TRP A 315 28.78 -67.88 -17.70
N GLN A 316 29.51 -68.46 -18.65
CA GLN A 316 29.04 -69.57 -19.48
C GLN A 316 30.18 -70.58 -19.62
N LEU A 317 30.32 -71.40 -18.58
CA LEU A 317 30.85 -72.76 -18.59
C LEU A 317 30.03 -73.55 -17.58
#